data_AF-A0A1I4P5Q4-F1
#
_entry.id   AF-A0A1I4P5Q4-F1
#
_cell.length_a   1.000
_cell.length_b   1.000
_cell.length_c   1.000
_cell.angle_alpha   90.00
_cell.angle_beta   90.00
_cell.angle_gamma   90.00
#
_symmetry.space_group_name_H-M   'P 1'
#
loop_
_entity.id
_entity.type
_entity.pdbx_description
1 polymer ?
#
loop_
_entity_poly.entity_id
_entity_poly.type
_entity_poly.pdbx_seq_one_letter_code
_entity_poly.pdbx_strand_id
1 'polypeptide(L)'
;MDVKIVAVVIGALLGGAISAASFYLKNRKEVREKINEALFQLLEVWSLIAMIRVIGSDKFHSMLISRIKANFPYENIGKKEEDSIKDGMVKALPLLTGMEESRFDSRFIDKYQKSVIELAKIYPLLAFNLNRNQMLIQFLGALDKLASEAPMNEGDLEALENAQDFMLSESLEELESDLIVLASSSGYRNKKATKATVNRLKNKLDSMPSEIFDAYIEKVITPLVQSHYDNLGIPNPNNLAKKPNKAMHATSA
;
A
#
# COMPACT_ATOMS: atom_id res chain seq x y z
N MET A 1 61.27 -9.59 34.17
CA MET A 1 59.81 -9.75 34.24
C MET A 1 59.50 -11.15 33.73
N ASP A 2 58.80 -11.98 34.52
CA ASP A 2 58.58 -13.38 34.18
C ASP A 2 57.71 -13.49 32.91
N VAL A 3 58.17 -14.26 31.92
CA VAL A 3 57.50 -14.46 30.63
C VAL A 3 56.07 -14.96 30.84
N LYS A 4 55.83 -15.70 31.92
CA LYS A 4 54.49 -16.17 32.33
C LYS A 4 53.53 -15.03 32.66
N ILE A 5 54.01 -13.99 33.37
CA ILE A 5 53.20 -12.83 33.74
C ILE A 5 52.84 -12.02 32.49
N VAL A 6 53.81 -11.82 31.59
CA VAL A 6 53.60 -11.13 30.31
C VAL A 6 52.57 -11.88 29.46
N ALA A 7 52.65 -13.22 29.38
CA ALA A 7 51.69 -14.03 28.63
C ALA A 7 50.26 -13.94 29.19
N VAL A 8 50.08 -13.95 30.51
CA VAL A 8 48.76 -13.79 31.15
C VAL A 8 48.15 -12.41 30.85
N VAL A 9 48.96 -11.36 30.94
CA VAL A 9 48.52 -9.98 30.63
C VAL A 9 48.11 -9.85 29.15
N ILE A 10 48.92 -10.39 28.23
CA ILE A 10 48.60 -10.38 26.79
C ILE A 10 47.32 -11.19 26.53
N GLY A 11 47.17 -12.36 27.15
CA GLY A 11 45.95 -13.18 27.02
C GLY A 11 44.69 -12.46 27.50
N ALA A 12 44.77 -11.76 28.65
CA ALA A 12 43.66 -10.97 29.17
C ALA A 12 43.29 -9.80 28.24
N LEU A 13 44.28 -9.10 27.69
CA LEU A 13 44.06 -7.99 26.75
C LEU A 13 43.44 -8.47 25.44
N LEU A 14 43.93 -9.58 24.87
CA LEU A 14 43.36 -10.18 23.66
C LEU A 14 41.94 -10.69 23.89
N GLY A 15 41.68 -11.36 25.02
CA GLY A 15 40.35 -11.78 25.40
C GLY A 15 39.37 -10.62 25.54
N GLY A 16 39.80 -9.53 26.19
CA GLY A 16 39.02 -8.29 26.30
C GLY A 16 38.74 -7.64 24.95
N ALA A 17 39.75 -7.55 24.08
CA ALA A 17 39.61 -6.96 22.75
C ALA A 17 38.65 -7.77 21.85
N ILE A 18 38.76 -9.10 21.86
CA ILE A 18 37.86 -9.99 21.11
C ILE A 18 36.43 -9.86 21.65
N SER A 19 36.25 -9.87 22.98
CA SER A 19 34.93 -9.73 23.60
C SER A 19 34.26 -8.40 23.24
N ALA A 20 35.01 -7.29 23.32
CA ALA A 20 34.53 -5.97 22.93
C ALA A 20 34.17 -5.90 21.44
N ALA A 21 35.00 -6.47 20.57
CA ALA A 21 34.72 -6.54 19.13
C ALA A 21 33.47 -7.37 18.83
N SER A 22 33.31 -8.53 19.46
CA SER A 22 32.11 -9.37 19.32
C SER A 22 30.84 -8.66 19.80
N PHE A 23 30.91 -8.00 20.96
CA PHE A 23 29.79 -7.23 21.50
C PHE A 23 29.41 -6.08 20.57
N TYR A 24 30.40 -5.36 20.04
CA TYR A 24 30.19 -4.27 19.09
C TYR A 24 29.51 -4.73 17.80
N LEU A 25 29.98 -5.84 17.22
CA LEU A 25 29.39 -6.42 16.01
C LEU A 25 27.97 -6.91 16.25
N LYS A 26 27.72 -7.55 17.40
CA LYS A 26 26.38 -7.99 17.81
C LYS A 26 25.43 -6.81 17.95
N ASN A 27 25.82 -5.76 18.67
CA ASN A 27 25.00 -4.55 18.85
C ASN A 27 24.69 -3.87 17.51
N ARG A 28 25.67 -3.77 16.61
CA ARG A 28 25.43 -3.24 15.25
C ARG A 28 24.44 -4.08 14.46
N LYS A 29 24.50 -5.41 14.57
CA LYS A 29 23.57 -6.32 13.91
C LYS A 29 22.14 -6.13 14.43
N GLU A 30 21.97 -6.12 15.76
CA GLU A 30 20.67 -5.93 16.41
C GLU A 30 20.03 -4.58 16.05
N VAL A 31 20.83 -3.49 16.08
CA VAL A 31 20.37 -2.17 15.64
C VAL A 31 19.90 -2.20 14.18
N ARG A 32 20.65 -2.86 13.30
CA ARG A 32 20.29 -2.97 11.88
C ARG A 32 19.04 -3.80 11.65
N GLU A 33 18.86 -4.88 12.41
CA GLU A 33 17.64 -5.70 12.36
C GLU A 33 16.41 -4.87 12.73
N LYS A 34 16.47 -4.09 13.82
CA LYS A 34 15.39 -3.19 14.23
C LYS A 34 15.09 -2.10 13.19
N ILE A 35 16.13 -1.51 12.60
CA ILE A 35 15.98 -0.54 11.50
C ILE A 35 15.26 -1.19 10.30
N ASN A 36 15.62 -2.43 9.95
CA ASN A 36 15.00 -3.14 8.83
C ASN A 36 13.54 -3.50 9.12
N GLU A 37 13.24 -3.90 10.35
CA GLU A 37 11.86 -4.20 10.77
C GLU A 37 10.99 -2.93 10.71
N ALA A 38 11.47 -1.81 11.26
CA ALA A 38 10.77 -0.53 11.18
C ALA A 38 10.63 -0.06 9.72
N LEU A 39 11.68 -0.18 8.91
CA LEU A 39 11.63 0.17 7.49
C LEU A 39 10.59 -0.67 6.74
N PHE A 40 10.52 -1.97 7.02
CA PHE A 40 9.55 -2.86 6.41
C PHE A 40 8.12 -2.45 6.78
N GLN A 41 7.83 -2.27 8.08
CA GLN A 41 6.50 -1.86 8.54
C GLN A 41 6.07 -0.51 7.98
N LEU A 42 6.96 0.48 7.97
CA LEU A 42 6.65 1.80 7.40
C LEU A 42 6.48 1.75 5.87
N LEU A 43 7.16 0.85 5.17
CA LEU A 43 6.93 0.62 3.73
C LEU A 43 5.60 -0.06 3.45
N GLU A 44 5.12 -0.96 4.31
CA GLU A 44 3.78 -1.53 4.21
C GLU A 44 2.72 -0.42 4.34
N VAL A 45 2.86 0.43 5.37
CA VAL A 45 1.99 1.59 5.61
C VAL A 45 2.00 2.52 4.38
N TRP A 46 3.18 2.87 3.88
CA TRP A 46 3.31 3.71 2.70
C TRP A 46 2.67 3.06 1.45
N SER A 47 2.86 1.76 1.23
CA SER A 47 2.29 1.05 0.09
C SER A 47 0.77 1.03 0.12
N LEU A 48 0.17 0.89 1.31
CA LEU A 48 -1.27 0.95 1.49
C LEU A 48 -1.79 2.34 1.13
N ILE A 49 -1.18 3.39 1.69
CA ILE A 49 -1.58 4.77 1.43
C ILE A 49 -1.47 5.10 -0.05
N ALA A 50 -0.37 4.67 -0.68
CA ALA A 50 -0.17 4.82 -2.12
C ALA A 50 -1.29 4.13 -2.91
N MET A 51 -1.70 2.92 -2.53
CA MET A 51 -2.80 2.20 -3.18
C MET A 51 -4.14 2.92 -3.02
N ILE A 52 -4.45 3.40 -1.82
CA ILE A 52 -5.67 4.16 -1.55
C ILE A 52 -5.71 5.43 -2.40
N ARG A 53 -4.58 6.14 -2.52
CA ARG A 53 -4.45 7.29 -3.42
C ARG A 53 -4.70 6.94 -4.89
N VAL A 54 -4.26 5.76 -5.36
CA VAL A 54 -4.57 5.29 -6.72
C VAL A 54 -6.08 5.17 -6.89
N ILE A 55 -6.71 4.44 -5.98
CA ILE A 55 -8.12 4.07 -6.07
C ILE A 55 -9.00 5.31 -5.99
N GLY A 56 -8.69 6.24 -5.08
CA GLY A 56 -9.42 7.51 -4.95
C GLY A 56 -9.21 8.49 -6.10
N SER A 57 -8.20 8.29 -6.96
CA SER A 57 -7.90 9.27 -8.02
C SER A 57 -8.98 9.33 -9.10
N ASP A 58 -9.32 10.54 -9.53
CA ASP A 58 -10.27 10.77 -10.64
C ASP A 58 -9.82 10.11 -11.96
N LYS A 59 -8.51 10.03 -12.19
CA LYS A 59 -7.95 9.34 -13.35
C LYS A 59 -8.29 7.85 -13.31
N PHE A 60 -8.14 7.19 -12.16
CA PHE A 60 -8.49 5.79 -12.02
C PHE A 60 -10.00 5.58 -12.25
N HIS A 61 -10.83 6.40 -11.60
CA HIS A 61 -12.28 6.33 -11.73
C HIS A 61 -12.76 6.54 -13.18
N SER A 62 -12.26 7.58 -13.85
CA SER A 62 -12.62 7.87 -15.25
C SER A 62 -12.20 6.76 -16.21
N MET A 63 -11.03 6.15 -16.01
CA MET A 63 -10.58 4.99 -16.80
C MET A 63 -11.49 3.78 -16.57
N LEU A 64 -11.82 3.47 -15.32
CA LEU A 64 -12.72 2.36 -14.98
C LEU A 64 -14.10 2.57 -15.60
N ILE A 65 -14.73 3.73 -15.37
CA ILE A 65 -16.05 4.07 -15.92
C ILE A 65 -16.05 3.98 -17.44
N SER A 66 -15.02 4.56 -18.10
CA SER A 66 -14.89 4.48 -19.55
C SER A 66 -14.83 3.03 -20.04
N ARG A 67 -14.13 2.16 -19.30
CA ARG A 67 -14.01 0.75 -19.66
C ARG A 67 -15.29 -0.05 -19.40
N ILE A 68 -16.03 0.27 -18.35
CA ILE A 68 -17.37 -0.28 -18.09
C ILE A 68 -18.30 0.10 -19.25
N LYS A 69 -18.41 1.39 -19.59
CA LYS A 69 -19.24 1.88 -20.70
C LYS A 69 -18.89 1.20 -22.04
N ALA A 70 -17.61 0.96 -22.29
CA ALA A 70 -17.15 0.27 -23.50
C ALA A 70 -17.55 -1.22 -23.54
N ASN A 71 -17.57 -1.90 -22.40
CA ASN A 71 -17.93 -3.33 -22.33
C ASN A 71 -19.43 -3.57 -22.17
N PHE A 72 -20.16 -2.60 -21.64
CA PHE A 72 -21.60 -2.68 -21.39
C PHE A 72 -22.34 -1.45 -21.96
N PRO A 73 -22.36 -1.28 -23.30
CA PRO A 73 -22.91 -0.08 -23.95
C PRO A 73 -24.42 0.07 -23.81
N TYR A 74 -25.13 -0.99 -23.42
CA TYR A 74 -26.58 -0.95 -23.19
C TYR A 74 -26.95 -0.49 -21.78
N GLU A 75 -25.97 -0.38 -20.88
CA GLU A 75 -26.18 0.19 -19.54
C GLU A 75 -26.15 1.71 -19.62
N ASN A 76 -27.22 2.36 -19.17
CA ASN A 76 -27.28 3.82 -19.17
C ASN A 76 -26.55 4.38 -17.93
N ILE A 77 -25.22 4.47 -18.03
CA ILE A 77 -24.37 5.00 -16.95
C ILE A 77 -24.32 6.53 -17.08
N GLY A 78 -25.24 7.19 -16.39
CA GLY A 78 -25.26 8.63 -16.22
C GLY A 78 -24.40 9.09 -15.05
N LYS A 79 -24.40 10.40 -14.77
CA LYS A 79 -23.57 11.01 -13.72
C LYS A 79 -23.89 10.46 -12.32
N LYS A 80 -25.17 10.18 -12.05
CA LYS A 80 -25.60 9.63 -10.75
C LYS A 80 -25.04 8.23 -10.52
N GLU A 81 -25.00 7.41 -11.56
CA GLU A 81 -24.45 6.05 -11.52
C GLU A 81 -22.92 6.10 -11.40
N GLU A 82 -22.25 7.05 -12.07
CA GLU A 82 -20.81 7.29 -11.90
C GLU A 82 -20.45 7.64 -10.46
N ASP A 83 -21.19 8.58 -9.85
CA ASP A 83 -20.97 8.97 -8.45
C ASP A 83 -21.24 7.79 -7.50
N SER A 84 -22.27 6.97 -7.78
CA SER A 84 -22.55 5.75 -7.00
C SER A 84 -21.44 4.69 -7.13
N ILE A 85 -20.80 4.57 -8.30
CA ILE A 85 -19.66 3.66 -8.51
C ILE A 85 -18.45 4.15 -7.71
N LYS A 86 -18.18 5.46 -7.72
CA LYS A 86 -17.09 6.06 -6.93
C LYS A 86 -17.29 5.80 -5.42
N ASP A 87 -18.48 6.10 -4.90
CA ASP A 87 -18.82 5.85 -3.50
C ASP A 87 -18.72 4.35 -3.13
N GLY A 88 -19.22 3.47 -4.01
CA GLY A 88 -19.08 2.02 -3.85
C GLY A 88 -17.62 1.55 -3.81
N MET A 89 -16.74 2.17 -4.59
CA MET A 89 -15.30 1.88 -4.57
C MET A 89 -14.61 2.31 -3.28
N VAL A 90 -14.96 3.48 -2.75
CA VAL A 90 -14.47 3.96 -1.45
C VAL A 90 -14.90 2.99 -0.35
N LYS A 91 -16.18 2.56 -0.37
CA LYS A 91 -16.70 1.56 0.58
C LYS A 91 -16.06 0.19 0.44
N ALA A 92 -15.65 -0.18 -0.77
CA ALA A 92 -14.94 -1.44 -1.04
C ALA A 92 -13.43 -1.36 -0.75
N LEU A 93 -12.88 -0.20 -0.36
CA LEU A 93 -11.45 -0.06 -0.04
C LEU A 93 -10.94 -1.11 0.94
N PRO A 94 -11.62 -1.42 2.07
CA PRO A 94 -11.16 -2.46 3.00
C PRO A 94 -10.99 -3.82 2.34
N LEU A 95 -11.94 -4.22 1.48
CA LEU A 95 -11.87 -5.47 0.73
C LEU A 95 -10.75 -5.43 -0.33
N LEU A 96 -10.66 -4.34 -1.10
CA LEU A 96 -9.68 -4.18 -2.19
C LEU A 96 -8.23 -4.12 -1.69
N THR A 97 -8.03 -3.58 -0.49
CA THR A 97 -6.72 -3.47 0.15
C THR A 97 -6.40 -4.65 1.06
N GLY A 98 -7.31 -5.64 1.16
CA GLY A 98 -7.13 -6.85 1.95
C GLY A 98 -7.16 -6.63 3.46
N MET A 99 -7.84 -5.58 3.93
CA MET A 99 -8.01 -5.25 5.34
C MET A 99 -8.99 -6.17 6.07
N GLU A 100 -9.95 -6.78 5.35
CA GLU A 100 -10.93 -7.72 5.94
C GLU A 100 -10.35 -9.11 6.23
N GLU A 101 -9.37 -9.57 5.42
CA GLU A 101 -8.72 -10.86 5.68
C GLU A 101 -7.62 -10.67 6.73
N SER A 102 -7.77 -11.34 7.87
CA SER A 102 -6.80 -11.58 8.98
C SER A 102 -5.34 -11.93 8.59
N ARG A 103 -4.98 -11.93 7.30
CA ARG A 103 -3.62 -12.10 6.78
C ARG A 103 -2.73 -10.87 6.98
N PHE A 104 -3.31 -9.68 7.11
CA PHE A 104 -2.62 -8.50 7.60
C PHE A 104 -3.20 -8.15 8.98
N ASP A 105 -2.35 -8.06 10.02
CA ASP A 105 -2.75 -7.42 11.29
C ASP A 105 -3.22 -6.01 10.93
N SER A 106 -4.54 -5.82 10.85
CA SER A 106 -5.24 -4.70 10.20
C SER A 106 -5.11 -3.37 10.96
N ARG A 107 -4.21 -3.32 11.93
CA ARG A 107 -3.94 -2.16 12.77
C ARG A 107 -2.73 -1.43 12.19
N PHE A 108 -2.94 -0.73 11.08
CA PHE A 108 -1.88 0.02 10.42
C PHE A 108 -1.34 1.12 11.32
N ILE A 109 -2.20 1.70 12.18
CA ILE A 109 -1.75 2.66 13.18
C ILE A 109 -0.80 2.02 14.20
N ASP A 110 -1.10 0.80 14.65
CA ASP A 110 -0.27 0.08 15.63
C ASP A 110 1.10 -0.23 15.02
N LYS A 111 1.15 -0.70 13.77
CA LYS A 111 2.41 -0.92 13.04
C LYS A 111 3.24 0.37 12.94
N TYR A 112 2.58 1.46 12.57
CA TYR A 112 3.22 2.78 12.46
C TYR A 112 3.79 3.23 13.81
N GLN A 113 2.96 3.26 14.86
CA GLN A 113 3.36 3.71 16.19
C GLN A 113 4.42 2.80 16.81
N LYS A 114 4.31 1.49 16.66
CA LYS A 114 5.33 0.53 17.11
C LYS A 114 6.67 0.79 16.43
N SER A 115 6.67 1.04 15.12
CA SER A 115 7.87 1.42 14.38
C SER A 115 8.48 2.71 14.92
N VAL A 116 7.66 3.74 15.16
CA VAL A 116 8.12 5.02 15.73
C VAL A 116 8.73 4.83 17.12
N ILE A 117 8.11 4.03 18.00
CA ILE A 117 8.59 3.76 19.36
C ILE A 117 9.92 2.99 19.33
N GLU A 118 10.05 1.97 18.48
CA GLU A 118 11.32 1.24 18.33
C GLU A 118 12.42 2.13 17.73
N LEU A 119 12.07 2.98 16.76
CA LEU A 119 13.01 3.95 16.20
C LEU A 119 13.43 5.01 17.21
N ALA A 120 12.58 5.41 18.16
CA ALA A 120 12.95 6.41 19.17
C ALA A 120 14.18 5.99 20.00
N LYS A 121 14.38 4.68 20.18
CA LYS A 121 15.54 4.09 20.88
C LYS A 121 16.84 4.16 20.08
N ILE A 122 16.76 4.36 18.76
CA ILE A 122 17.90 4.26 17.82
C ILE A 122 18.15 5.60 17.10
N TYR A 123 17.09 6.19 16.55
CA TYR A 123 17.04 7.45 15.82
C TYR A 123 15.94 8.36 16.38
N PRO A 124 16.16 9.02 17.53
CA PRO A 124 15.13 9.82 18.20
C PRO A 124 14.61 10.99 17.35
N LEU A 125 15.48 11.63 16.55
CA LEU A 125 15.05 12.72 15.68
C LEU A 125 14.14 12.25 14.53
N LEU A 126 14.43 11.09 13.93
CA LEU A 126 13.57 10.51 12.89
C LEU A 126 12.23 10.07 13.48
N ALA A 127 12.26 9.44 14.65
CA ALA A 127 11.04 9.07 15.36
C ALA A 127 10.19 10.30 15.72
N PHE A 128 10.82 11.40 16.13
CA PHE A 128 10.13 12.66 16.37
C PHE A 128 9.47 13.21 15.10
N ASN A 129 10.18 13.20 13.96
CA ASN A 129 9.62 13.67 12.68
C ASN A 129 8.41 12.84 12.25
N LEU A 130 8.53 11.50 12.29
CA LEU A 130 7.42 10.60 12.02
C LEU A 130 6.24 10.91 12.95
N ASN A 131 6.47 10.99 14.27
CA ASN A 131 5.42 11.29 15.24
C ASN A 131 4.78 12.68 15.07
N ARG A 132 5.48 13.64 14.45
CA ARG A 132 4.95 14.98 14.18
C ARG A 132 3.91 14.96 13.05
N ASN A 133 3.90 13.94 12.22
CA ASN A 133 2.94 13.80 11.12
C ASN A 133 1.55 13.37 11.65
N GLN A 134 0.90 14.29 12.37
CA GLN A 134 -0.39 14.07 13.02
C GLN A 134 -1.50 13.77 12.00
N MET A 135 -1.40 14.33 10.78
CA MET A 135 -2.36 14.07 9.71
C MET A 135 -2.29 12.61 9.26
N LEU A 136 -1.08 12.06 9.03
CA LEU A 136 -0.89 10.64 8.73
C LEU A 136 -1.43 9.74 9.86
N ILE A 137 -1.15 10.08 11.11
CA ILE A 137 -1.63 9.33 12.29
C ILE A 137 -3.16 9.32 12.33
N GLN A 138 -3.82 10.45 12.11
CA GLN A 138 -5.28 10.54 12.08
C GLN A 138 -5.88 9.74 10.92
N PHE A 139 -5.27 9.83 9.73
CA PHE A 139 -5.70 9.08 8.56
C PHE A 139 -5.62 7.57 8.78
N LEU A 140 -4.48 7.07 9.29
CA LEU A 140 -4.32 5.64 9.61
C LEU A 140 -5.32 5.21 10.68
N GLY A 141 -5.60 6.04 11.68
CA GLY A 141 -6.63 5.77 12.68
C GLY A 141 -8.05 5.70 12.08
N ALA A 142 -8.36 6.52 11.09
CA ALA A 142 -9.64 6.47 10.37
C ALA A 142 -9.76 5.20 9.50
N LEU A 143 -8.66 4.80 8.84
CA LEU A 143 -8.61 3.54 8.08
C LEU A 143 -8.79 2.31 8.96
N ASP A 144 -8.13 2.26 10.12
CA ASP A 144 -8.28 1.14 11.05
C ASP A 144 -9.72 1.06 11.58
N LYS A 145 -10.38 2.21 11.82
CA LYS A 145 -11.80 2.26 12.17
C LYS A 145 -12.68 1.71 11.04
N LEU A 146 -12.42 2.12 9.79
CA LEU A 146 -13.14 1.63 8.61
C LEU A 146 -13.02 0.11 8.47
N ALA A 147 -11.81 -0.43 8.70
CA ALA A 147 -11.54 -1.86 8.64
C ALA A 147 -12.19 -2.66 9.79
N SER A 148 -12.54 -2.01 10.90
CA SER A 148 -13.00 -2.68 12.13
C SER A 148 -14.51 -2.91 12.24
N GLU A 149 -15.28 -2.80 11.14
CA GLU A 149 -16.75 -2.92 11.09
C GLU A 149 -17.52 -1.99 12.06
N ALA A 150 -16.84 -1.02 12.68
CA ALA A 150 -17.47 -0.06 13.57
C ALA A 150 -18.44 0.83 12.76
N PRO A 151 -19.65 1.15 13.27
CA PRO A 151 -20.58 2.00 12.56
C PRO A 151 -19.95 3.38 12.35
N MET A 152 -19.59 3.68 11.09
CA MET A 152 -19.16 5.01 10.69
C MET A 152 -20.36 5.95 10.61
N ASN A 153 -20.17 7.19 11.05
CA ASN A 153 -21.13 8.25 10.76
C ASN A 153 -20.83 8.84 9.36
N GLU A 154 -21.83 9.45 8.70
CA GLU A 154 -21.65 10.09 7.38
C GLU A 154 -20.53 11.16 7.40
N GLY A 155 -20.32 11.81 8.55
CA GLY A 155 -19.25 12.80 8.73
C GLY A 155 -17.84 12.20 8.69
N ASP A 156 -17.65 10.94 9.09
CA ASP A 156 -16.34 10.25 9.06
C ASP A 156 -15.96 9.91 7.61
N LEU A 157 -16.94 9.54 6.78
CA LEU A 157 -16.77 9.28 5.34
C LEU A 157 -16.48 10.57 4.57
N GLU A 158 -17.26 11.63 4.85
CA GLU A 158 -17.09 12.93 4.20
C GLU A 158 -15.78 13.63 4.64
N ALA A 159 -15.35 13.41 5.88
CA ALA A 159 -14.03 13.82 6.35
C ALA A 159 -12.93 13.03 5.65
N LEU A 160 -13.08 11.71 5.45
CA LEU A 160 -12.12 10.87 4.71
C LEU A 160 -11.98 11.32 3.25
N GLU A 161 -13.07 11.57 2.53
CA GLU A 161 -13.04 12.03 1.13
C GLU A 161 -12.38 13.41 0.98
N ASN A 162 -12.78 14.39 1.79
CA ASN A 162 -12.23 15.75 1.71
C ASN A 162 -10.80 15.85 2.25
N ALA A 163 -10.44 14.98 3.21
CA ALA A 163 -9.08 14.84 3.72
C ALA A 163 -8.13 14.17 2.74
N GLN A 164 -8.65 13.23 1.93
CA GLN A 164 -7.84 12.30 1.16
C GLN A 164 -6.85 13.04 0.25
N ASP A 165 -7.33 13.95 -0.58
CA ASP A 165 -6.49 14.56 -1.61
C ASP A 165 -5.47 15.56 -1.03
N PHE A 166 -5.89 16.35 -0.04
CA PHE A 166 -5.02 17.34 0.57
C PHE A 166 -4.01 16.70 1.53
N MET A 167 -4.47 15.85 2.45
CA MET A 167 -3.61 15.26 3.49
C MET A 167 -2.63 14.22 2.93
N LEU A 168 -3.03 13.46 1.90
CA LEU A 168 -2.16 12.40 1.34
C LEU A 168 -1.05 12.93 0.45
N SER A 169 -1.08 14.19 0.02
CA SER A 169 0.00 14.72 -0.82
C SER A 169 1.22 15.08 0.04
N GLU A 170 1.05 16.02 0.97
CA GLU A 170 2.14 16.52 1.83
C GLU A 170 2.61 15.45 2.84
N SER A 171 1.67 14.81 3.55
CA SER A 171 2.02 13.83 4.59
C SER A 171 2.72 12.59 4.02
N LEU A 172 2.38 12.20 2.78
CA LEU A 172 3.02 11.07 2.11
C LEU A 172 4.42 11.42 1.62
N GLU A 173 4.63 12.65 1.13
CA GLU A 173 5.96 13.12 0.74
C GLU A 173 6.91 13.22 1.94
N GLU A 174 6.42 13.68 3.09
CA GLU A 174 7.18 13.63 4.35
C GLU A 174 7.54 12.18 4.73
N LEU A 175 6.57 11.26 4.68
CA LEU A 175 6.80 9.83 4.95
C LEU A 175 7.81 9.23 3.96
N GLU A 176 7.75 9.57 2.67
CA GLU A 176 8.71 9.13 1.64
C GLU A 176 10.13 9.60 1.98
N SER A 177 10.28 10.86 2.38
CA SER A 177 11.56 11.43 2.79
C SER A 177 12.14 10.68 4.00
N ASP A 178 11.32 10.47 5.03
CA ASP A 178 11.70 9.76 6.26
C ASP A 178 12.07 8.29 5.98
N LEU A 179 11.34 7.62 5.08
CA LEU A 179 11.65 6.26 4.61
C LEU A 179 13.00 6.19 3.90
N ILE A 180 13.34 7.18 3.07
CA ILE A 180 14.63 7.24 2.38
C ILE A 180 15.77 7.46 3.38
N VAL A 181 15.56 8.32 4.38
CA VAL A 181 16.51 8.53 5.48
C VAL A 181 16.73 7.22 6.25
N LEU A 182 15.65 6.54 6.64
CA LEU A 182 15.71 5.27 7.35
C LEU A 182 16.41 4.17 6.53
N ALA A 183 16.07 4.06 5.24
CA ALA A 183 16.70 3.11 4.32
C ALA A 183 18.20 3.39 4.14
N SER A 184 18.62 4.65 4.25
CA SER A 184 20.05 5.00 4.22
C SER A 184 20.82 4.48 5.42
N SER A 185 20.21 4.52 6.61
CA SER A 185 20.74 3.96 7.85
C SER A 185 20.84 2.43 7.83
N SER A 186 19.96 1.77 7.07
CA SER A 186 20.02 0.33 6.81
C SER A 186 21.11 -0.08 5.82
N GLY A 187 21.50 0.84 4.93
CA GLY A 187 22.62 0.71 4.00
C GLY A 187 22.29 1.18 2.57
N TYR A 188 23.33 1.49 1.79
CA TYR A 188 23.19 2.09 0.46
C TYR A 188 22.31 1.28 -0.52
N ARG A 189 22.41 -0.05 -0.48
CA ARG A 189 21.57 -0.93 -1.33
C ARG A 189 20.08 -0.76 -1.01
N ASN A 190 19.74 -0.68 0.27
CA ASN A 190 18.35 -0.50 0.71
C ASN A 190 17.86 0.89 0.36
N LYS A 191 18.66 1.94 0.57
CA LYS A 191 18.34 3.29 0.07
C LYS A 191 17.98 3.30 -1.42
N LYS A 192 18.82 2.68 -2.26
CA LYS A 192 18.59 2.63 -3.71
C LYS A 192 17.34 1.82 -4.05
N ALA A 193 17.15 0.67 -3.42
CA ALA A 193 15.98 -0.19 -3.63
C ALA A 193 14.68 0.49 -3.20
N THR A 194 14.64 1.09 -2.02
CA THR A 194 13.49 1.84 -1.50
C THR A 194 13.13 2.98 -2.44
N LYS A 195 14.09 3.83 -2.83
CA LYS A 195 13.85 4.92 -3.77
C LYS A 195 13.33 4.43 -5.12
N ALA A 196 13.90 3.34 -5.65
CA ALA A 196 13.44 2.76 -6.91
C ALA A 196 12.02 2.20 -6.80
N THR A 197 11.68 1.53 -5.69
CA THR A 197 10.34 0.97 -5.45
C THR A 197 9.29 2.08 -5.31
N VAL A 198 9.56 3.12 -4.52
CA VAL A 198 8.69 4.29 -4.37
C VAL A 198 8.43 4.93 -5.73
N ASN A 199 9.49 5.25 -6.49
CA ASN A 199 9.35 5.84 -7.81
C ASN A 199 8.60 4.94 -8.80
N ARG A 200 8.88 3.63 -8.79
CA ARG A 200 8.19 2.67 -9.66
C ARG A 200 6.69 2.64 -9.39
N LEU A 201 6.29 2.70 -8.11
CA LEU A 201 4.88 2.68 -7.73
C LEU A 201 4.19 4.00 -8.08
N LYS A 202 4.87 5.15 -7.89
CA LYS A 202 4.40 6.46 -8.40
C LYS A 202 4.22 6.45 -9.92
N ASN A 203 5.16 5.87 -10.67
CA ASN A 203 5.06 5.81 -12.12
C ASN A 203 4.02 4.79 -12.61
N LYS A 204 3.81 3.68 -11.88
CA LYS A 204 2.73 2.72 -12.18
C LYS A 204 1.34 3.36 -12.04
N LEU A 205 1.18 4.33 -11.14
CA LEU A 205 -0.03 5.15 -11.03
C LEU A 205 -0.32 5.88 -12.35
N ASP A 206 0.72 6.43 -12.97
CA ASP A 206 0.59 7.23 -14.18
C ASP A 206 0.43 6.39 -15.46
N SER A 207 0.87 5.13 -15.41
CA SER A 207 0.97 4.21 -16.55
C SER A 207 0.24 2.89 -16.32
N MET A 208 -0.91 2.93 -15.64
CA MET A 208 -1.65 1.71 -15.32
C MET A 208 -2.06 0.97 -16.62
N PRO A 209 -1.62 -0.28 -16.83
CA PRO A 209 -1.93 -1.02 -18.04
C PRO A 209 -3.43 -1.29 -18.17
N SER A 210 -3.98 -1.13 -19.37
CA SER A 210 -5.40 -1.38 -19.65
C SER A 210 -5.84 -2.81 -19.33
N GLU A 211 -4.91 -3.76 -19.38
CA GLU A 211 -5.13 -5.18 -19.10
C GLU A 211 -5.60 -5.43 -17.66
N ILE A 212 -5.23 -4.56 -16.71
CA ILE A 212 -5.69 -4.67 -15.32
C ILE A 212 -7.19 -4.39 -15.24
N PHE A 213 -7.65 -3.34 -15.92
CA PHE A 213 -9.07 -3.02 -16.00
C PHE A 213 -9.82 -4.12 -16.73
N ASP A 214 -9.28 -4.66 -17.81
CA ASP A 214 -9.91 -5.76 -18.57
C ASP A 214 -10.12 -7.00 -17.70
N ALA A 215 -9.10 -7.40 -16.95
CA ALA A 215 -9.19 -8.52 -16.05
C ALA A 215 -10.24 -8.28 -14.93
N TYR A 216 -10.33 -7.04 -14.41
CA TYR A 216 -11.34 -6.68 -13.41
C TYR A 216 -12.76 -6.71 -13.99
N ILE A 217 -12.96 -6.14 -15.19
CA ILE A 217 -14.24 -6.17 -15.88
C ILE A 217 -14.66 -7.61 -16.16
N GLU A 218 -13.75 -8.46 -16.65
CA GLU A 218 -14.06 -9.84 -17.01
C GLU A 218 -14.37 -10.70 -15.78
N LYS A 219 -13.58 -10.56 -14.71
CA LYS A 219 -13.68 -11.45 -13.54
C LYS A 219 -14.66 -10.99 -12.47
N VAL A 220 -14.93 -9.69 -12.38
CA VAL A 220 -15.74 -9.09 -11.31
C VAL A 220 -17.03 -8.49 -11.86
N ILE A 221 -16.92 -7.56 -12.81
CA ILE A 221 -18.11 -6.83 -13.27
C ILE A 221 -19.00 -7.69 -14.17
N THR A 222 -18.42 -8.49 -15.08
CA THR A 222 -19.19 -9.31 -16.03
C THR A 222 -20.08 -10.33 -15.32
N PRO A 223 -19.60 -11.12 -14.33
CA PRO A 223 -20.47 -12.02 -13.57
C PRO A 223 -21.58 -11.29 -12.81
N LEU A 224 -21.30 -10.11 -12.24
CA LEU A 224 -22.30 -9.31 -11.52
C LEU A 224 -23.41 -8.81 -12.44
N VAL A 225 -23.04 -8.26 -13.60
CA VAL A 225 -24.01 -7.83 -14.61
C VAL A 225 -24.83 -9.02 -15.09
N GLN A 226 -24.18 -10.16 -15.38
CA GLN A 226 -24.91 -11.36 -15.81
C GLN A 226 -25.90 -11.84 -14.76
N SER A 227 -25.48 -11.91 -13.49
CA SER A 227 -26.36 -12.31 -12.39
C SER A 227 -27.55 -11.36 -12.23
N HIS A 228 -27.36 -10.06 -12.44
CA HIS A 228 -28.46 -9.09 -12.42
C HIS A 228 -29.52 -9.39 -13.50
N TYR A 229 -29.10 -9.63 -14.74
CA TYR A 229 -30.01 -10.01 -15.84
C TYR A 229 -30.70 -11.37 -15.60
N ASP A 230 -29.96 -12.35 -15.10
CA ASP A 230 -30.50 -13.67 -14.76
C ASP A 230 -31.59 -13.56 -13.68
N ASN A 231 -31.38 -12.72 -12.66
CA ASN A 231 -32.37 -12.46 -11.61
C ASN A 231 -33.63 -11.76 -12.13
N LEU A 232 -33.49 -10.93 -13.16
CA LEU A 232 -34.63 -10.29 -13.83
C LEU A 232 -35.32 -11.23 -14.84
N GLY A 233 -34.76 -12.42 -15.11
CA GLY A 233 -35.30 -13.37 -16.08
C GLY A 233 -35.21 -12.90 -17.53
N ILE A 234 -34.36 -11.92 -17.84
CA ILE A 234 -34.19 -11.34 -19.17
C ILE A 234 -32.79 -11.63 -19.73
N PRO A 235 -32.65 -11.87 -21.04
CA PRO A 235 -31.35 -12.14 -21.64
C PRO A 235 -30.46 -10.89 -21.60
N ASN A 236 -29.21 -11.06 -21.15
CA ASN A 236 -28.22 -9.98 -21.12
C ASN A 236 -27.89 -9.48 -22.54
N PRO A 237 -28.24 -8.23 -22.90
CA PRO A 237 -28.02 -7.69 -24.24
C PRO A 237 -26.54 -7.56 -24.58
N ASN A 238 -25.66 -7.44 -23.58
CA ASN A 238 -24.21 -7.29 -23.76
C ASN A 238 -23.53 -8.59 -24.24
N ASN A 239 -24.14 -9.75 -23.99
CA ASN A 239 -23.62 -11.05 -24.46
C ASN A 239 -24.04 -11.38 -25.91
N LEU A 240 -25.11 -10.75 -26.40
CA LEU A 240 -25.63 -11.02 -27.75
C LEU A 240 -24.72 -10.46 -28.86
N ALA A 241 -23.92 -9.44 -28.56
CA ALA A 241 -22.99 -8.81 -29.50
C ALA A 241 -21.66 -9.57 -29.68
N LYS A 242 -21.31 -10.51 -28.78
CA LYS A 242 -20.04 -11.27 -28.82
C LYS A 242 -20.07 -12.50 -29.73
N LYS A 243 -21.01 -12.62 -30.69
CA LYS A 243 -20.92 -13.69 -31.69
C LYS A 243 -19.71 -13.40 -32.60
N PRO A 244 -18.68 -14.28 -32.64
CA PRO A 244 -17.60 -14.11 -33.60
C PRO A 244 -18.20 -14.16 -35.01
N ASN A 245 -17.79 -13.22 -35.85
CA ASN A 245 -18.25 -13.10 -37.23
C ASN A 245 -17.78 -14.36 -37.99
N LYS A 246 -18.60 -15.42 -38.03
CA LYS A 246 -18.32 -16.69 -38.72
C LYS A 246 -18.22 -16.55 -40.25
N ALA A 247 -18.28 -15.33 -40.79
CA ALA A 247 -18.28 -15.06 -42.22
C ALA A 247 -16.90 -14.93 -42.87
N MET A 248 -15.78 -15.04 -42.12
CA MET A 248 -14.43 -14.75 -42.67
C MET A 248 -13.52 -15.97 -42.94
N HIS A 249 -14.03 -17.20 -42.84
CA HIS A 249 -13.25 -18.42 -43.15
C HIS A 249 -13.87 -19.32 -44.23
N ALA A 250 -14.62 -18.74 -45.17
CA ALA A 250 -15.18 -19.50 -46.29
C ALA A 250 -14.90 -18.84 -47.65
N THR A 251 -13.66 -18.40 -47.90
CA THR A 251 -13.15 -18.18 -49.27
C THR A 251 -11.64 -18.32 -49.29
N SER A 252 -11.17 -19.56 -49.32
CA SER A 252 -9.88 -19.93 -49.91
C SER A 252 -9.94 -21.43 -50.22
N ALA A 253 -10.60 -21.74 -51.34
CA ALA A 253 -10.46 -22.97 -52.10
C ALA A 253 -10.11 -22.56 -53.53
#